data_AF-A0A523NGV4-F1
#
_entry.id   AF-A0A523NGV4-F1
#
_cell.length_a   1.000
_cell.length_b   1.000
_cell.length_c   1.000
_cell.angle_alpha   90.00
_cell.angle_beta   90.00
_cell.angle_gamma   90.00
#
_symmetry.space_group_name_H-M   'P 1'
#
loop_
_entity.id
_entity.type
_entity.pdbx_description
1 polymer ?
#
loop_
_entity_poly.entity_id
_entity_poly.type
_entity_poly.pdbx_seq_one_letter_code
_entity_poly.pdbx_strand_id
1 'polypeptide(L)'
;MAPSALRRQLLSEMRKTVLAMMSPEWDIALEGLAKADVNKAALTLLTMQRARLRLGNAELAEIRDQLEAKEKDLVSGIKAMQQSRKKLANIKTLLTAASELAKIVGRIVGLAV
;
A
#
# COMPACT_ATOMS: atom_id res chain seq x y z
N MET A 1 -9.85 19.65 -1.76
CA MET A 1 -9.13 18.65 -0.94
C MET A 1 -9.74 17.27 -1.18
N ALA A 2 -8.94 16.21 -1.32
CA ALA A 2 -9.48 14.87 -1.56
C ALA A 2 -10.22 14.33 -0.30
N PRO A 3 -11.31 13.56 -0.43
CA PRO A 3 -12.04 12.99 0.71
C PRO A 3 -11.17 12.17 1.66
N SER A 4 -10.18 11.44 1.15
CA SER A 4 -9.20 10.68 1.94
C SER A 4 -8.25 11.59 2.74
N ALA A 5 -7.85 12.73 2.18
CA ALA A 5 -7.04 13.72 2.88
C ALA A 5 -7.81 14.38 4.04
N LEU A 6 -9.09 14.74 3.79
CA LEU A 6 -9.98 15.27 4.85
C LEU A 6 -10.14 14.25 5.99
N ARG A 7 -10.38 12.98 5.65
CA ARG A 7 -10.54 11.90 6.62
C ARG A 7 -9.29 11.70 7.49
N ARG A 8 -8.10 11.69 6.88
CA ARG A 8 -6.82 11.58 7.60
C ARG A 8 -6.59 12.75 8.56
N GLN A 9 -6.88 13.96 8.11
CA GLN A 9 -6.79 15.15 8.95
C GLN A 9 -7.76 15.04 10.13
N LEU A 10 -9.01 14.66 9.88
CA LEU A 10 -10.01 14.45 10.93
C LEU A 10 -9.58 13.38 11.94
N LEU A 11 -9.06 12.23 11.47
CA LEU A 11 -8.53 11.18 12.34
C LEU A 11 -7.37 11.66 13.21
N SER A 12 -6.48 12.48 12.64
CA SER A 12 -5.36 13.09 13.37
C SER A 12 -5.85 14.02 14.48
N GLU A 13 -6.78 14.93 14.18
CA GLU A 13 -7.35 15.85 15.16
C GLU A 13 -8.12 15.10 16.25
N MET A 14 -8.95 14.13 15.87
CA MET A 14 -9.65 13.29 16.85
C MET A 14 -8.70 12.53 17.77
N ARG A 15 -7.55 12.06 17.25
CA ARG A 15 -6.53 11.42 18.07
C ARG A 15 -5.93 12.39 19.09
N LYS A 16 -5.59 13.61 18.68
CA LYS A 16 -5.08 14.65 19.58
C LYS A 16 -6.10 14.98 20.68
N THR A 17 -7.37 15.17 20.31
CA THR A 17 -8.43 15.47 21.28
C THR A 17 -8.64 14.33 22.26
N VAL A 18 -8.68 13.08 21.79
CA VAL A 18 -8.82 11.92 22.69
C VAL A 18 -7.64 11.83 23.65
N LEU A 19 -6.42 12.08 23.20
CA LEU A 19 -5.24 12.08 24.07
C LEU A 19 -5.32 13.22 25.11
N ALA A 20 -5.76 14.41 24.71
CA ALA A 20 -5.97 15.51 25.63
C ALA A 20 -7.05 15.19 26.67
N MET A 21 -8.17 14.58 26.27
CA MET A 21 -9.25 14.13 27.17
C MET A 21 -8.88 12.92 28.04
N MET A 22 -7.70 12.35 27.87
CA MET A 22 -7.17 11.25 28.69
C MET A 22 -5.92 11.68 29.45
N SER A 23 -5.60 12.98 29.47
CA SER A 23 -4.41 13.49 30.12
C SER A 23 -4.69 13.82 31.59
N PRO A 24 -3.65 13.84 32.45
CA PRO A 24 -3.80 14.24 33.85
C PRO A 24 -4.39 15.65 34.01
N GLU A 25 -4.06 16.57 33.10
CA GLU A 25 -4.60 17.94 33.11
C GLU A 25 -6.11 17.96 32.88
N TRP A 26 -6.62 17.03 32.07
CA TRP A 26 -8.05 16.87 31.86
C TRP A 26 -8.73 16.27 33.09
N ASP A 27 -8.11 15.28 33.74
CA ASP A 27 -8.64 14.70 34.98
C ASP A 27 -8.76 15.77 36.07
N ILE A 28 -7.72 16.61 36.24
CA ILE A 28 -7.74 17.76 37.15
C ILE A 28 -8.83 18.75 36.77
N ALA A 29 -9.01 19.04 35.47
CA ALA A 29 -10.07 19.95 35.00
C ALA A 29 -11.50 19.43 35.29
N LEU A 30 -11.66 18.12 35.51
CA LEU A 30 -12.92 17.51 35.90
C LEU A 30 -13.13 17.47 37.43
N GLU A 31 -12.08 17.70 38.23
CA GLU A 31 -12.20 17.73 39.69
C GLU A 31 -13.11 18.87 40.16
N GLY A 32 -13.99 18.57 41.11
CA GLY A 32 -14.91 19.56 41.67
C GLY A 32 -16.10 19.94 40.78
N LEU A 33 -16.16 19.45 39.54
CA LEU A 33 -17.34 19.62 38.68
C LEU A 33 -18.52 18.77 39.15
N ALA A 34 -19.73 19.17 38.74
CA ALA A 34 -20.92 18.37 39.01
C ALA A 34 -20.84 17.02 38.28
N LYS A 35 -21.37 15.96 38.91
CA LYS A 35 -21.39 14.60 38.32
C LYS A 35 -22.02 14.56 36.93
N ALA A 36 -23.00 15.42 36.66
CA ALA A 36 -23.63 15.53 35.34
C ALA A 36 -22.63 15.96 34.25
N ASP A 37 -21.75 16.91 34.55
CA ASP A 37 -20.75 17.43 33.62
C ASP A 37 -19.63 16.41 33.38
N VAL A 38 -19.19 15.72 34.43
CA VAL A 38 -18.23 14.61 34.33
C VAL A 38 -18.80 13.48 33.46
N ASN A 39 -20.06 13.11 33.66
CA ASN A 39 -20.72 12.11 32.82
C ASN A 39 -20.82 12.55 31.35
N LYS A 40 -21.11 13.83 31.09
CA LYS A 40 -21.16 14.39 29.74
C LYS A 40 -19.79 14.36 29.06
N ALA A 41 -18.72 14.67 29.79
CA ALA A 41 -17.34 14.56 29.32
C ALA A 41 -16.99 13.11 28.95
N ALA A 42 -17.31 12.15 29.81
CA ALA A 42 -17.08 10.72 29.56
C ALA A 42 -17.86 10.20 28.32
N LEU A 43 -19.13 10.59 28.17
CA LEU A 43 -19.94 10.26 27.01
C LEU A 43 -19.38 10.87 25.71
N THR A 44 -18.85 12.08 25.79
CA THR A 44 -18.20 12.76 24.66
C THR A 44 -16.95 12.00 24.25
N LEU A 45 -16.09 11.63 25.20
CA LEU A 45 -14.89 10.82 24.94
C LEU A 45 -15.26 9.49 24.27
N LEU A 46 -16.25 8.77 24.79
CA LEU A 46 -16.70 7.51 24.21
C LEU A 46 -17.22 7.69 22.76
N THR A 47 -17.96 8.76 22.51
CA THR A 47 -18.47 9.09 21.17
C THR A 47 -17.33 9.38 20.20
N MET A 48 -16.34 10.17 20.62
CA MET A 48 -15.15 10.47 19.82
C MET A 48 -14.34 9.20 19.53
N GLN A 49 -14.13 8.34 20.52
CA GLN A 49 -13.42 7.07 20.33
C GLN A 49 -14.14 6.16 19.33
N ARG A 50 -15.47 6.01 19.43
CA ARG A 50 -16.27 5.22 18.48
C ARG A 50 -16.17 5.77 17.06
N ALA A 51 -16.29 7.09 16.90
CA ALA A 51 -16.17 7.72 15.58
C ALA A 51 -14.74 7.55 15.01
N ARG A 52 -13.71 7.67 15.84
CA ARG A 52 -12.30 7.44 15.44
C ARG A 52 -12.10 6.01 14.95
N LEU A 53 -12.63 5.02 15.66
CA LEU A 53 -12.55 3.61 15.27
C LEU A 53 -13.27 3.34 13.94
N ARG A 54 -14.47 3.90 13.74
CA ARG A 54 -15.21 3.75 12.47
C ARG A 54 -14.44 4.34 11.29
N LEU A 55 -13.93 5.56 11.45
CA LEU A 55 -13.14 6.22 10.41
C LEU A 55 -11.81 5.50 10.14
N GLY A 56 -11.14 5.02 11.19
CA GLY A 56 -9.90 4.25 11.06
C GLY A 56 -10.13 2.92 10.35
N ASN A 57 -11.22 2.21 10.66
CA ASN A 57 -11.59 0.99 9.95
C ASN A 57 -11.87 1.25 8.46
N ALA A 58 -12.51 2.38 8.13
CA ALA A 58 -12.73 2.77 6.74
C ALA A 58 -11.43 3.08 6.00
N GLU A 59 -10.45 3.71 6.66
CA GLU A 59 -9.11 3.93 6.10
C GLU A 59 -8.35 2.62 5.89
N LEU A 60 -8.39 1.70 6.86
CA LEU A 60 -7.77 0.38 6.73
C LEU A 60 -8.40 -0.45 5.59
N ALA A 61 -9.72 -0.36 5.40
CA ALA A 61 -10.39 -1.01 4.27
C ALA A 61 -9.92 -0.44 2.93
N GLU A 62 -9.81 0.88 2.81
CA GLU A 62 -9.29 1.53 1.60
C GLU A 62 -7.83 1.13 1.31
N ILE A 63 -6.99 1.04 2.34
CA ILE A 63 -5.60 0.57 2.22
C ILE A 63 -5.57 -0.89 1.76
N ARG A 64 -6.40 -1.76 2.35
CA ARG A 64 -6.52 -3.16 1.94
C ARG A 64 -6.87 -3.26 0.45
N ASP A 65 -7.90 -2.55 0.00
CA ASP A 65 -8.37 -2.62 -1.39
C ASP A 65 -7.27 -2.14 -2.36
N GLN A 66 -6.50 -1.12 -1.97
CA GLN A 66 -5.34 -0.67 -2.75
C GLN A 66 -4.20 -1.69 -2.78
N LEU A 67 -3.96 -2.42 -1.68
CA LEU A 67 -2.95 -3.48 -1.62
C LEU A 67 -3.35 -4.66 -2.50
N GLU A 68 -4.61 -5.10 -2.44
CA GLU A 68 -5.13 -6.18 -3.29
C GLU A 68 -5.01 -5.83 -4.79
N ALA A 69 -5.34 -4.59 -5.17
CA ALA A 69 -5.17 -4.12 -6.54
C ALA A 69 -3.69 -4.16 -6.98
N LYS A 70 -2.78 -3.66 -6.13
CA LYS A 70 -1.33 -3.68 -6.41
C LYS A 70 -0.75 -5.09 -6.46
N GLU A 71 -1.25 -6.01 -5.65
CA GLU A 71 -0.83 -7.41 -5.68
C GLU A 71 -1.19 -8.05 -7.03
N LYS A 72 -2.40 -7.81 -7.53
CA LYS A 72 -2.83 -8.28 -8.86
C LYS A 72 -1.94 -7.73 -9.98
N ASP A 73 -1.58 -6.45 -9.90
CA ASP A 73 -0.67 -5.82 -10.86
C ASP A 73 0.73 -6.41 -10.77
N LEU A 74 1.24 -6.66 -9.56
CA LEU A 74 2.54 -7.28 -9.33
C LEU A 74 2.60 -8.69 -9.91
N VAL A 75 1.58 -9.53 -9.65
CA VAL A 75 1.48 -10.88 -10.21
C VAL A 75 1.45 -10.84 -11.74
N SER A 76 0.72 -9.88 -12.32
CA SER A 76 0.66 -9.69 -13.77
C SER A 76 2.01 -9.27 -14.34
N GLY A 77 2.72 -8.35 -13.66
CA GLY A 77 4.07 -7.93 -14.02
C GLY A 77 5.09 -9.07 -13.96
N ILE A 78 5.03 -9.92 -12.93
CA ILE A 78 5.89 -11.11 -12.80
C ILE A 78 5.66 -12.05 -13.99
N LYS A 79 4.40 -12.32 -14.37
CA LYS A 79 4.08 -13.15 -15.54
C LYS A 79 4.64 -12.55 -16.83
N ALA A 80 4.47 -11.24 -17.05
CA ALA A 80 5.01 -10.55 -18.21
C ALA A 80 6.55 -10.65 -18.26
N MET A 81 7.24 -10.44 -17.14
CA MET A 81 8.69 -10.61 -17.04
C MET A 81 9.13 -12.04 -17.36
N GLN A 82 8.43 -13.05 -16.86
CA GLN A 82 8.74 -14.45 -17.17
C GLN A 82 8.58 -14.75 -18.66
N GLN A 83 7.54 -14.21 -19.31
CA GLN A 83 7.36 -14.35 -20.76
C GLN A 83 8.48 -13.66 -21.54
N SER A 84 8.86 -12.44 -21.16
CA SER A 84 9.98 -11.73 -21.78
C SER A 84 11.30 -12.48 -21.63
N ARG A 85 11.56 -13.08 -20.46
CA ARG A 85 12.74 -13.95 -20.25
C ARG A 85 12.73 -15.17 -21.17
N LYS A 86 11.57 -15.82 -21.37
CA LYS A 86 11.44 -16.93 -22.33
C LYS A 86 11.72 -16.49 -23.77
N LYS A 87 11.19 -15.33 -24.19
CA LYS A 87 11.46 -14.77 -25.53
C LYS A 87 12.96 -14.50 -25.73
N LEU A 88 13.62 -13.89 -24.74
CA LEU A 88 15.06 -13.64 -24.79
C LEU A 88 15.88 -14.93 -24.87
N ALA A 89 15.50 -15.97 -24.13
CA ALA A 89 16.14 -17.29 -24.24
C ALA A 89 16.01 -17.88 -25.65
N ASN A 90 14.82 -17.80 -26.26
CA ASN A 90 14.60 -18.27 -27.63
C ASN A 90 15.43 -17.49 -28.65
N ILE A 91 15.50 -16.15 -28.52
CA ILE A 91 16.33 -15.30 -29.38
C ILE A 91 17.80 -15.70 -29.26
N LYS A 92 18.29 -15.95 -28.04
CA LYS A 92 19.66 -16.44 -27.81
C LYS A 92 19.91 -17.75 -28.57
N THR A 93 19.00 -18.71 -28.45
CA THR A 93 19.11 -20.00 -29.17
C THR A 93 19.15 -19.82 -30.68
N LEU A 94 18.29 -18.95 -31.24
CA LEU A 94 18.28 -18.64 -32.68
C LEU A 94 19.60 -18.00 -33.14
N LEU A 95 20.12 -17.04 -32.38
CA LEU A 95 21.41 -16.40 -32.68
C LEU A 95 22.57 -17.40 -32.63
N THR A 96 22.56 -18.35 -31.68
CA THR A 96 23.55 -19.42 -31.62
C THR A 96 23.47 -20.32 -32.85
N ALA A 97 22.27 -20.77 -33.24
CA ALA A 97 22.08 -21.60 -34.43
C ALA A 97 22.52 -20.90 -35.71
N ALA A 98 22.17 -19.62 -35.88
CA ALA A 98 22.59 -18.80 -37.02
C ALA A 98 24.12 -18.66 -37.08
N SER A 99 24.75 -18.48 -35.92
CA SER A 99 26.21 -18.36 -35.81
C SER A 99 26.92 -19.67 -36.19
N GLU A 100 26.40 -20.83 -35.78
CA GLU A 100 26.93 -22.13 -36.19
C GLU A 100 26.77 -22.37 -37.70
N LEU A 101 25.62 -22.00 -38.27
CA LEU A 101 25.39 -22.11 -39.71
C LEU A 101 26.35 -21.21 -40.50
N ALA A 102 26.58 -19.98 -40.04
CA ALA A 102 27.54 -19.06 -40.64
C ALA A 102 28.99 -19.63 -40.61
N LYS A 103 29.38 -20.31 -39.52
CA LYS A 103 30.70 -20.99 -39.44
C LYS A 103 30.82 -22.11 -40.48
N ILE A 104 29.76 -22.90 -40.68
CA ILE A 104 29.74 -23.98 -41.68
C ILE A 104 29.90 -23.40 -43.08
N VAL A 105 29.10 -22.37 -43.43
CA VAL A 105 29.19 -21.70 -44.74
C VAL A 105 30.60 -21.11 -44.93
N GLY A 106 31.16 -20.44 -43.93
CA GLY A 106 32.51 -19.90 -43.98
C GLY A 106 33.58 -20.97 -44.22
N ARG A 107 33.45 -22.17 -43.63
CA ARG A 107 34.34 -23.31 -43.90
C ARG A 107 34.21 -23.83 -45.33
N ILE A 108 32.99 -23.95 -45.86
CA ILE A 108 32.76 -24.44 -47.23
C ILE A 108 33.34 -23.45 -48.25
N VAL A 109 33.07 -22.15 -48.08
CA VAL A 109 33.61 -21.11 -48.96
C VAL A 109 35.13 -21.05 -48.87
N GLY A 110 35.70 -21.15 -47.66
CA GLY A 110 37.15 -21.17 -47.47
C GLY A 110 37.86 -22.45 -47.97
N LEU A 111 37.13 -23.52 -48.26
CA LEU A 111 37.65 -24.74 -48.91
C LEU A 111 37.51 -24.71 -50.44
N ALA A 112 36.69 -23.79 -50.96
CA ALA A 112 36.42 -23.63 -52.40
C ALA A 112 37.30 -22.55 -53.07
N VAL A 113 38.16 -21.89 -52.30
CA VAL A 113 39.16 -20.89 -52.73
C VAL A 113 40.54 -21.44 -52.43
#